data_AF-A0A1B8P3M6-F1
#
_entry.id   AF-A0A1B8P3M6-F1
#
_cell.length_a   1.000
_cell.length_b   1.000
_cell.length_c   1.000
_cell.angle_alpha   90.00
_cell.angle_beta   90.00
_cell.angle_gamma   90.00
#
_symmetry.space_group_name_H-M   'P 1'
#
loop_
_entity.id
_entity.type
_entity.pdbx_description
1 polymer ?
#
loop_
_entity_poly.entity_id
_entity_poly.type
_entity_poly.pdbx_seq_one_letter_code
_entity_poly.pdbx_strand_id
1 'polypeptide(L)'
;MQETSTRTSRLAMQLLSLTRLDNPEYRPELAPVALDEIARRAVKQHWSACHRDGIDLGVEAPQNTVEVQGLDWQLEEALGNLIDNARRYGARRITVRITEAPRCSRSRTTAPASPRPSAC
;
A
#
# COMPACT_ATOMS: atom_id res chain seq x y z
N MET A 1 19.03 16.53 10.37
CA MET A 1 18.87 16.22 8.94
C MET A 1 17.88 15.06 8.77
N GLN A 2 16.59 15.27 9.06
CA GLN A 2 15.53 14.25 8.95
C GLN A 2 14.25 14.88 8.37
N GLU A 3 14.31 15.54 7.20
CA GLU A 3 13.11 16.19 6.62
C GLU A 3 12.94 16.01 5.11
N THR A 4 13.90 15.44 4.38
CA THR A 4 13.80 15.33 2.92
C THR A 4 13.15 14.05 2.41
N SER A 5 12.94 13.03 3.27
CA SER A 5 12.45 11.71 2.82
C SER A 5 10.91 11.57 2.85
N THR A 6 10.19 12.43 3.59
CA THR A 6 8.73 12.32 3.79
C THR A 6 7.91 13.02 2.71
N ARG A 7 8.50 13.95 1.95
CA ARG A 7 7.75 14.79 0.98
C ARG A 7 7.47 14.06 -0.33
N THR A 8 8.37 13.18 -0.78
CA THR A 8 8.25 12.41 -2.03
C THR A 8 7.35 11.19 -1.91
N SER A 9 7.34 10.50 -0.77
CA SER A 9 6.38 9.42 -0.50
C SER A 9 4.93 9.93 -0.56
N ARG A 10 4.67 11.16 -0.06
CA ARG A 10 3.37 11.83 -0.20
C ARG A 10 2.99 12.13 -1.65
N LEU A 11 3.93 12.56 -2.50
CA LEU A 11 3.67 12.87 -3.91
C LEU A 11 3.41 11.61 -4.76
N ALA A 12 4.13 10.51 -4.51
CA ALA A 12 3.85 9.22 -5.17
C ALA A 12 2.49 8.64 -4.73
N MET A 13 2.17 8.75 -3.44
CA MET A 13 0.82 8.43 -2.95
C MET A 13 -0.24 9.33 -3.60
N GLN A 14 0.02 10.62 -3.77
CA GLN A 14 -0.90 11.55 -4.43
C GLN A 14 -1.10 11.23 -5.91
N LEU A 15 -0.05 10.81 -6.64
CA LEU A 15 -0.18 10.35 -8.03
C LEU A 15 -1.00 9.05 -8.10
N LEU A 16 -0.74 8.08 -7.22
CA LEU A 16 -1.54 6.86 -7.12
C LEU A 16 -3.00 7.13 -6.70
N SER A 17 -3.25 8.22 -5.96
CA SER A 17 -4.59 8.70 -5.64
C SER A 17 -5.28 9.37 -6.83
N LEU A 18 -4.53 10.10 -7.67
CA LEU A 18 -5.07 10.79 -8.85
C LEU A 18 -5.50 9.81 -9.95
N THR A 19 -4.78 8.71 -10.18
CA THR A 19 -5.20 7.67 -11.14
C THR A 19 -6.54 7.02 -10.80
N ARG A 20 -6.96 7.10 -9.52
CA ARG A 20 -8.24 6.57 -9.03
C ARG A 20 -9.43 7.51 -9.31
N LEU A 21 -9.17 8.78 -9.66
CA LEU A 21 -10.21 9.75 -10.00
C LEU A 21 -10.69 9.65 -11.46
N ASP A 22 -9.97 8.96 -12.33
CA ASP A 22 -10.24 8.95 -13.79
C ASP A 22 -11.41 8.05 -14.22
N ASN A 23 -12.01 7.26 -13.31
CA ASN A 23 -13.18 6.42 -13.62
C ASN A 23 -14.16 6.30 -12.44
N PRO A 24 -15.08 7.26 -12.25
CA PRO A 24 -16.06 7.25 -11.16
C PRO A 24 -17.06 6.07 -11.20
N GLU A 25 -17.21 5.40 -12.35
CA GLU A 25 -18.06 4.20 -12.50
C GLU A 25 -17.32 2.88 -12.27
N TYR A 26 -15.99 2.88 -12.28
CA TYR A 26 -15.21 1.67 -12.05
C TYR A 26 -15.12 1.37 -10.55
N ARG A 27 -15.97 0.45 -10.09
CA ARG A 27 -15.94 -0.11 -8.73
C ARG A 27 -15.37 -1.53 -8.78
N PRO A 28 -14.05 -1.67 -8.78
CA PRO A 28 -13.45 -3.00 -8.75
C PRO A 28 -13.77 -3.68 -7.42
N GLU A 29 -14.15 -4.95 -7.49
CA GLU A 29 -14.41 -5.76 -6.32
C GLU A 29 -13.10 -6.09 -5.63
N LEU A 30 -13.01 -5.77 -4.33
CA LEU A 30 -11.84 -6.10 -3.52
C LEU A 30 -11.91 -7.59 -3.16
N ALA A 31 -10.78 -8.27 -3.28
CA ALA A 31 -10.64 -9.67 -2.89
C ALA A 31 -9.62 -9.81 -1.75
N PRO A 32 -9.66 -10.91 -0.97
CA PRO A 32 -8.56 -11.28 -0.10
C PRO A 32 -7.27 -11.43 -0.91
N VAL A 33 -6.22 -10.73 -0.48
CA VAL A 33 -4.89 -10.75 -1.11
C VAL A 33 -3.84 -10.98 -0.03
N ALA A 34 -2.98 -11.98 -0.23
CA ALA A 34 -1.85 -12.28 0.63
C ALA A 34 -0.69 -11.30 0.36
N LEU A 35 -0.38 -10.42 1.33
CA LEU A 35 0.61 -9.36 1.15
C LEU A 35 2.03 -9.88 0.91
N ASP A 36 2.36 -11.05 1.47
CA ASP A 36 3.65 -11.69 1.30
C ASP A 36 3.87 -12.15 -0.14
N GLU A 37 2.84 -12.63 -0.81
CA GLU A 37 2.90 -12.98 -2.23
C GLU A 37 3.14 -11.74 -3.09
N ILE A 38 2.38 -10.66 -2.86
CA ILE A 38 2.58 -9.37 -3.57
C ILE A 38 4.00 -8.85 -3.39
N ALA A 39 4.50 -8.82 -2.14
CA ALA A 39 5.83 -8.31 -1.83
C ALA A 39 6.93 -9.13 -2.51
N ARG A 40 6.81 -10.46 -2.52
CA ARG A 40 7.76 -11.36 -3.19
C ARG A 40 7.77 -11.14 -4.70
N ARG A 41 6.61 -10.97 -5.33
CA ARG A 41 6.52 -10.70 -6.78
C ARG A 41 7.16 -9.35 -7.13
N ALA A 42 6.81 -8.29 -6.40
CA ALA A 42 7.38 -6.96 -6.58
C ALA A 42 8.91 -6.97 -6.42
N VAL A 43 9.44 -7.61 -5.36
CA VAL A 43 10.90 -7.71 -5.15
C VAL A 43 11.56 -8.53 -6.26
N LYS A 44 10.98 -9.65 -6.67
CA LYS A 44 11.52 -10.47 -7.76
C LYS A 44 11.61 -9.69 -9.06
N GLN A 45 10.59 -8.90 -9.40
CA GLN A 45 10.56 -8.08 -10.61
C GLN A 45 11.67 -7.01 -10.62
N HIS A 46 11.97 -6.41 -9.46
CA HIS A 46 12.94 -5.30 -9.36
C HIS A 46 14.34 -5.74 -8.94
N TRP A 47 14.53 -7.01 -8.57
CA TRP A 47 15.79 -7.56 -8.07
C TRP A 47 16.96 -7.30 -9.02
N SER A 48 16.80 -7.65 -10.30
CA SER A 48 17.90 -7.48 -11.28
C SER A 48 18.35 -6.02 -11.40
N ALA A 49 17.40 -5.08 -11.45
CA ALA A 49 17.71 -3.66 -11.57
C ALA A 49 18.41 -3.11 -10.31
N CYS A 50 17.91 -3.48 -9.12
CA CYS A 50 18.52 -3.07 -7.85
C CYS A 50 19.91 -3.69 -7.66
N HIS A 51 20.07 -4.97 -7.99
CA HIS A 51 21.35 -5.67 -7.85
C HIS A 51 22.45 -5.06 -8.72
N ARG A 52 22.16 -4.68 -9.96
CA ARG A 52 23.14 -3.99 -10.84
C ARG A 52 23.60 -2.65 -10.27
N ASP A 53 22.71 -1.97 -9.55
CA ASP A 53 23.00 -0.67 -8.93
C ASP A 53 23.65 -0.83 -7.53
N GLY A 54 23.96 -2.07 -7.12
CA GLY A 54 24.57 -2.36 -5.81
C GLY A 54 23.61 -2.16 -4.63
N ILE A 55 22.30 -2.22 -4.88
CA ILE A 55 21.25 -2.01 -3.88
C ILE A 55 20.80 -3.36 -3.33
N ASP A 56 20.83 -3.50 -2.01
CA ASP A 56 20.30 -4.67 -1.29
C ASP A 56 18.76 -4.60 -1.22
N LEU A 57 18.04 -5.51 -1.90
CA LEU A 57 16.57 -5.51 -1.97
C LEU A 57 16.00 -6.76 -1.29
N GLY A 58 15.25 -6.60 -0.20
CA GLY A 58 14.71 -7.73 0.56
C GLY A 58 13.22 -7.65 0.87
N VAL A 59 12.64 -8.79 1.26
CA VAL A 59 11.31 -8.89 1.88
C VAL A 59 11.47 -9.41 3.30
N GLU A 60 10.84 -8.72 4.25
CA GLU A 60 10.67 -9.18 5.63
C GLU A 60 9.16 -9.42 5.86
N ALA A 61 8.76 -10.67 6.00
CA ALA A 61 7.38 -11.07 6.22
C ALA A 61 7.26 -11.85 7.55
N PRO A 62 6.13 -11.72 8.28
CA PRO A 62 5.85 -12.55 9.44
C PRO A 62 5.64 -14.02 9.01
N GLN A 63 5.70 -14.94 9.98
CA GLN A 63 5.43 -16.36 9.74
C GLN A 63 3.96 -16.62 9.34
N ASN A 64 3.05 -15.80 9.86
CA ASN A 64 1.64 -15.89 9.53
C ASN A 64 1.35 -15.12 8.24
N THR A 65 0.42 -15.63 7.43
CA THR A 65 -0.07 -14.91 6.25
C THR A 65 -0.86 -13.68 6.68
N VAL A 66 -0.50 -12.52 6.11
CA VAL A 66 -1.22 -11.26 6.30
C VAL A 66 -2.06 -10.99 5.06
N GLU A 67 -3.38 -11.13 5.21
CA GLU A 67 -4.33 -10.87 4.14
C GLU A 67 -4.99 -9.48 4.28
N VAL A 68 -5.20 -8.82 3.15
CA VAL A 68 -5.96 -7.57 3.06
C VAL A 68 -7.02 -7.66 1.96
N GLN A 69 -8.11 -6.90 2.10
CA GLN A 69 -9.06 -6.70 1.01
C GLN A 69 -8.50 -5.65 0.05
N GLY A 70 -8.15 -6.07 -1.17
CA GLY A 70 -7.43 -5.23 -2.12
C GLY A 70 -7.57 -5.71 -3.57
N LEU A 71 -6.94 -4.97 -4.48
CA LEU A 71 -6.71 -5.42 -5.85
C LEU A 71 -5.25 -5.81 -5.97
N ASP A 72 -5.01 -7.09 -6.27
CA ASP A 72 -3.69 -7.69 -6.40
C ASP A 72 -2.74 -6.83 -7.24
N TRP A 73 -3.15 -6.49 -8.46
CA TRP A 73 -2.34 -5.71 -9.41
C TRP A 73 -2.05 -4.28 -8.93
N GLN A 74 -3.00 -3.61 -8.25
CA GLN A 74 -2.77 -2.25 -7.76
C GLN A 74 -1.78 -2.23 -6.59
N LEU A 75 -1.83 -3.25 -5.74
CA LEU A 75 -0.90 -3.38 -4.62
C LEU A 75 0.52 -3.67 -5.13
N GLU A 76 0.65 -4.54 -6.13
CA GLU A 76 1.93 -4.79 -6.79
C GLU A 76 2.49 -3.53 -7.47
N GLU A 77 1.67 -2.81 -8.24
CA GLU A 77 2.06 -1.56 -8.89
C GLU A 77 2.50 -0.51 -7.85
N ALA A 78 1.75 -0.38 -6.76
CA ALA A 78 2.11 0.52 -5.67
C ALA A 78 3.48 0.17 -5.06
N LEU A 79 3.76 -1.11 -4.81
CA LEU A 79 5.06 -1.55 -4.31
C LEU A 79 6.18 -1.30 -5.32
N GLY A 80 5.97 -1.61 -6.60
CA GLY A 80 6.94 -1.33 -7.66
C GLY A 80 7.32 0.14 -7.71
N ASN A 81 6.32 1.02 -7.68
CA ASN A 81 6.53 2.47 -7.62
C ASN A 81 7.37 2.90 -6.41
N LEU A 82 7.15 2.30 -5.23
CA LEU A 82 7.94 2.62 -4.04
C LEU A 82 9.40 2.11 -4.15
N ILE A 83 9.61 0.92 -4.70
CA ILE A 83 10.94 0.35 -4.93
C ILE A 83 11.73 1.20 -5.93
N ASP A 84 11.12 1.54 -7.06
CA ASP A 84 11.72 2.38 -8.09
C ASP A 84 12.08 3.76 -7.56
N ASN A 85 11.21 4.34 -6.74
CA ASN A 85 11.51 5.60 -6.07
C ASN A 85 12.75 5.46 -5.18
N ALA A 86 12.80 4.45 -4.30
CA ALA A 86 13.94 4.26 -3.42
C ALA A 86 15.25 4.05 -4.20
N ARG A 87 15.19 3.28 -5.30
CA ARG A 87 16.31 3.09 -6.23
C ARG A 87 16.76 4.41 -6.86
N ARG A 88 15.82 5.18 -7.43
CA ARG A 88 16.10 6.47 -8.10
C ARG A 88 16.73 7.50 -7.16
N TYR A 89 16.36 7.50 -5.89
CA TYR A 89 16.89 8.41 -4.89
C TYR A 89 18.13 7.87 -4.15
N GLY A 90 18.76 6.81 -4.67
CA GLY A 90 20.09 6.36 -4.23
C GLY A 90 20.08 5.56 -2.91
N ALA A 91 18.98 4.87 -2.58
CA ALA A 91 18.99 3.95 -1.45
C ALA A 91 20.04 2.85 -1.65
N ARG A 92 20.81 2.52 -0.61
CA ARG A 92 21.76 1.40 -0.63
C ARG A 92 21.11 0.06 -0.22
N ARG A 93 19.97 0.15 0.48
CA ARG A 93 19.16 -0.98 0.93
C ARG A 93 17.69 -0.60 0.87
N ILE A 94 16.87 -1.50 0.36
CA ILE A 94 15.42 -1.41 0.27
C ILE A 94 14.84 -2.68 0.89
N THR A 95 13.97 -2.52 1.89
CA THR A 95 13.34 -3.65 2.58
C THR A 95 11.84 -3.47 2.58
N VAL A 96 11.12 -4.39 1.94
CA VAL A 96 9.65 -4.45 2.01
C VAL A 96 9.26 -5.24 3.24
N ARG A 97 8.84 -4.54 4.29
CA ARG A 97 8.43 -5.16 5.55
C ARG A 97 6.92 -5.23 5.66
N ILE A 98 6.41 -6.42 5.95
CA ILE A 98 5.01 -6.67 6.27
C ILE A 98 4.89 -6.80 7.77
N THR A 99 3.91 -6.13 8.35
CA THR A 99 3.64 -6.17 9.78
C THR A 99 2.14 -6.27 10.01
N GLU A 100 1.72 -7.13 10.91
CA GLU A 100 0.34 -7.15 11.38
C GLU A 100 0.10 -5.87 12.19
N ALA A 101 -0.80 -5.01 11.73
CA ALA A 101 -1.29 -3.91 12.55
C ALA A 101 -2.24 -4.49 13.61
N PRO A 102 -2.17 -4.06 14.87
CA PRO A 102 -3.21 -4.40 15.84
C PRO A 102 -4.55 -3.99 15.24
N ARG A 103 -5.52 -4.93 15.22
CA ARG A 103 -6.85 -4.69 14.66
C ARG A 103 -7.43 -3.47 15.36
N CYS A 104 -7.36 -2.31 14.71
CA CYS A 104 -8.04 -1.12 15.17
C CYS A 104 -9.52 -1.42 14.96
N SER A 105 -10.19 -1.89 16.02
CA SER A 105 -11.62 -2.13 16.00
C SER A 105 -12.26 -0.80 15.61
N ARG A 106 -12.67 -0.67 14.34
CA ARG A 106 -13.52 0.44 13.92
C ARG A 106 -14.75 0.36 14.80
N SER A 107 -14.84 1.27 15.77
CA SER A 107 -16.09 1.59 16.42
C SER A 107 -17.02 2.02 15.29
N ARG A 108 -17.95 1.14 14.95
CA ARG A 108 -19.08 1.42 14.07
C ARG A 108 -19.75 2.67 14.63
N THR A 109 -19.59 3.81 13.96
CA THR A 109 -20.38 5.00 14.26
C THR A 109 -21.83 4.63 13.98
N THR A 110 -22.54 4.27 15.03
CA THR A 110 -23.99 4.20 15.03
C THR A 110 -24.45 5.62 14.75
N ALA A 111 -24.89 5.90 13.52
CA ALA A 111 -25.60 7.14 13.24
C ALA A 111 -26.78 7.23 14.23
N PRO A 112 -26.97 8.35 14.94
CA PRO A 112 -28.09 8.46 15.86
C PRO A 112 -29.38 8.42 15.04
N ALA A 113 -30.30 7.54 15.46
CA ALA A 113 -31.64 7.47 14.92
C ALA A 113 -32.31 8.85 15.00
N SER A 114 -32.75 9.36 13.87
CA SER A 114 -33.59 10.54 13.77
C SER A 114 -34.94 10.28 14.46
N PRO A 115 -35.42 11.17 15.35
CA PRO A 115 -36.74 11.02 15.94
C PRO A 115 -37.80 11.51 14.94
N ARG A 116 -38.87 10.72 14.79
CA ARG A 116 -40.11 11.13 14.10
C ARG A 116 -40.77 12.28 14.87
N PRO A 117 -41.30 13.33 14.22
CA PRO A 117 -42.24 14.22 14.87
C PRO A 117 -43.65 13.62 14.83
N SER A 118 -44.23 13.42 16.01
CA SER A 118 -45.67 13.32 16.19
C SER A 118 -46.27 14.72 16.06
N ALA A 119 -47.32 14.87 15.26
CA ALA A 119 -48.20 16.04 15.27
C ALA A 119 -49.65 15.55 15.34
N CYS A 120 -50.45 16.30 16.11
CA CYS A 120 -51.87 16.10 16.44
C CYS A 120 -52.79 15.93 15.23
#